data_AF-A0A7G7VJW4-F1
#
_entry.id   AF-A0A7G7VJW4-F1
#
_cell.length_a   1.000
_cell.length_b   1.000
_cell.length_c   1.000
_cell.angle_alpha   90.00
_cell.angle_beta   90.00
_cell.angle_gamma   90.00
#
_symmetry.space_group_name_H-M   'P 1'
#
loop_
_entity.id
_entity.type
_entity.pdbx_description
1 polymer ?
#
loop_
_entity_poly.entity_id
_entity_poly.type
_entity_poly.pdbx_seq_one_letter_code
_entity_poly.pdbx_strand_id
1 'polypeptide(L)'
;MKNISLLCAAFAVLGTLILSGCSSMLTTEGSAPYTVDDVIDIVTSDFAVCKPHIVPVTTQVEKEKPFQRNTYVLYDEANDFTFSCNAVVRRPTLPLPGAQRDTNAAFAYAEAYAAHLNPQICSMTAQYGFCTATAEESAALIQSKVKRRQGNVELSLFDEGDFIFVSDGASGADMVAVCKELYDMYKPEGNGVILSNLYGRKITFYYLPPAEHDMTKAVFLLSFKLEGRNDWAATLSDNPGSSSNEKDVAVLEKNLGDYFERCLHDAEREAHKRPL
;
A
#
# COMPACT_ATOMS: atom_id res chain seq x y z
N MET A 1 -31.80 32.81 -34.49
CA MET A 1 -30.36 33.15 -34.53
C MET A 1 -29.69 33.33 -33.15
N LYS A 2 -30.41 33.55 -32.04
CA LYS A 2 -29.79 33.68 -30.70
C LYS A 2 -29.23 32.37 -30.10
N ASN A 3 -29.82 31.22 -30.42
CA ASN A 3 -29.44 29.94 -29.80
C ASN A 3 -28.16 29.30 -30.38
N ILE A 4 -27.72 29.73 -31.56
CA ILE A 4 -26.48 29.22 -32.18
C ILE A 4 -25.24 29.84 -31.51
N SER A 5 -25.33 31.11 -31.08
CA SER A 5 -24.22 31.78 -30.38
C SER A 5 -23.96 31.21 -28.97
N LEU A 6 -25.01 30.72 -28.29
CA LEU A 6 -24.89 30.13 -26.96
C LEU A 6 -24.23 28.73 -27.01
N LEU A 7 -24.53 27.94 -28.06
CA LEU A 7 -23.88 26.65 -28.31
C LEU A 7 -22.41 26.81 -28.71
N CYS A 8 -22.07 27.80 -29.54
CA CYS A 8 -20.67 28.09 -29.88
C CYS A 8 -19.87 28.60 -28.67
N ALA A 9 -20.49 29.38 -27.78
CA ALA A 9 -19.85 29.82 -26.54
C ALA A 9 -19.62 28.66 -25.55
N ALA A 10 -20.57 27.72 -25.43
CA ALA A 10 -20.42 26.53 -24.59
C ALA A 10 -19.32 25.58 -25.10
N PHE A 11 -19.19 25.41 -26.43
CA PHE A 11 -18.08 24.67 -27.03
C PHE A 11 -16.73 25.39 -26.89
N ALA A 12 -16.70 26.72 -26.87
CA ALA A 12 -15.47 27.49 -26.61
C ALA A 12 -15.03 27.43 -25.13
N VAL A 13 -15.96 27.32 -24.18
CA VAL A 13 -15.64 27.09 -22.76
C VAL A 13 -15.17 25.65 -22.51
N LEU A 14 -15.75 24.66 -23.20
CA LEU A 14 -15.22 23.29 -23.17
C LEU A 14 -13.86 23.17 -23.89
N GLY A 15 -13.63 23.99 -24.92
CA GLY A 15 -12.37 24.04 -25.68
C GLY A 15 -11.24 24.82 -25.00
N THR A 16 -11.53 25.68 -24.03
CA THR A 16 -10.51 26.43 -23.27
C THR A 16 -9.97 25.67 -22.07
N LEU A 17 -10.66 24.63 -21.59
CA LEU A 17 -10.09 23.61 -20.69
C LEU A 17 -9.08 22.67 -21.39
N ILE A 18 -8.98 22.73 -22.73
CA ILE A 18 -8.06 21.91 -23.54
C ILE A 18 -6.71 22.63 -23.77
N LEU A 19 -6.60 23.91 -23.42
CA LEU A 19 -5.45 24.76 -23.80
C LEU A 19 -4.69 25.39 -22.61
N SER A 20 -4.92 24.93 -21.38
CA SER A 20 -3.99 25.19 -20.27
C SER A 20 -3.54 23.88 -19.61
N GLY A 21 -2.37 23.39 -20.01
CA GLY A 21 -1.46 22.59 -19.18
C GLY A 21 -1.85 21.17 -18.78
N CYS A 22 -3.11 20.77 -18.72
CA CYS A 22 -3.50 19.42 -18.28
C CYS A 22 -3.73 18.49 -19.47
N SER A 23 -2.86 17.48 -19.63
CA SER A 23 -3.06 16.43 -20.63
C SER A 23 -4.42 15.75 -20.45
N SER A 24 -5.31 15.89 -21.43
CA SER A 24 -6.64 15.29 -21.38
C SER A 24 -6.56 13.76 -21.26
N MET A 25 -7.35 13.16 -20.36
CA MET A 25 -7.40 11.70 -20.19
C MET A 25 -7.85 10.98 -21.47
N LEU A 26 -8.87 11.51 -22.16
CA LEU A 26 -9.32 10.97 -23.46
C LEU A 26 -8.40 11.43 -24.58
N THR A 27 -8.08 10.51 -25.49
CA THR A 27 -7.10 10.73 -26.54
C THR A 27 -7.32 9.81 -27.75
N THR A 28 -6.46 9.91 -28.77
CA THR A 28 -6.47 8.98 -29.92
C THR A 28 -5.36 7.93 -29.80
N GLU A 29 -5.49 6.80 -30.51
CA GLU A 29 -4.52 5.68 -30.45
C GLU A 29 -3.08 6.07 -30.88
N GLY A 30 -2.94 7.13 -31.69
CA GLY A 30 -1.67 7.69 -32.13
C GLY A 30 -1.13 8.83 -31.26
N SER A 31 -1.79 9.15 -30.16
CA SER A 31 -1.33 10.15 -29.19
C SER A 31 -0.17 9.62 -28.35
N ALA A 32 0.57 10.53 -27.74
CA ALA A 32 1.55 10.19 -26.71
C ALA A 32 0.84 9.90 -25.36
N PRO A 33 1.40 9.03 -24.49
CA PRO A 33 0.94 8.87 -23.11
C PRO A 33 1.19 10.15 -22.30
N TYR A 34 0.88 10.14 -21.00
CA TYR A 34 1.28 11.22 -20.09
C TYR A 34 2.80 11.45 -20.19
N THR A 35 3.20 12.71 -20.24
CA THR A 35 4.61 13.12 -20.18
C THR A 35 5.16 12.88 -18.78
N VAL A 36 6.48 13.02 -18.62
CA VAL A 36 7.11 12.91 -17.31
C VAL A 36 6.64 14.02 -16.36
N ASP A 37 6.44 15.25 -16.88
CA ASP A 37 5.95 16.39 -16.10
C ASP A 37 4.49 16.16 -15.65
N ASP A 38 3.63 15.66 -16.55
CA ASP A 38 2.24 15.30 -16.17
C ASP A 38 2.23 14.26 -15.03
N VAL A 39 3.13 13.27 -15.07
CA VAL A 39 3.24 12.23 -14.03
C VAL A 39 3.72 12.82 -12.72
N ILE A 40 4.72 13.71 -12.75
CA ILE A 40 5.23 14.41 -11.57
C ILE A 40 4.12 15.26 -10.93
N ASP A 41 3.35 16.00 -11.74
CA ASP A 41 2.24 16.82 -11.27
C ASP A 41 1.13 15.98 -10.62
N ILE A 42 0.76 14.85 -11.24
CA ILE A 42 -0.21 13.90 -10.68
C ILE A 42 0.24 13.41 -9.30
N VAL A 43 1.48 12.90 -9.20
CA VAL A 43 1.98 12.34 -7.94
C VAL A 43 2.13 13.42 -6.87
N THR A 44 2.67 14.59 -7.22
CA THR A 44 2.86 15.70 -6.28
C THR A 44 1.53 16.23 -5.75
N SER A 45 0.51 16.29 -6.61
CA SER A 45 -0.85 16.67 -6.22
C SER A 45 -1.51 15.63 -5.32
N ASP A 46 -1.53 14.37 -5.75
CA ASP A 46 -2.22 13.30 -5.02
C ASP A 46 -1.57 13.04 -3.65
N PHE A 47 -0.24 13.08 -3.58
CA PHE A 47 0.54 12.78 -2.38
C PHE A 47 1.06 14.04 -1.68
N ALA A 48 0.42 15.20 -1.83
CA ALA A 48 0.86 16.46 -1.23
C ALA A 48 1.15 16.36 0.29
N VAL A 49 0.40 15.51 1.01
CA VAL A 49 0.61 15.22 2.45
C VAL A 49 1.97 14.56 2.76
N CYS A 50 2.54 13.85 1.80
CA CYS A 50 3.87 13.23 1.89
C CYS A 50 4.98 14.23 1.53
N LYS A 51 4.63 15.46 1.12
CA LYS A 51 5.54 16.54 0.72
C LYS A 51 6.64 16.11 -0.26
N PRO A 52 6.29 15.41 -1.36
CA PRO A 52 7.26 14.91 -2.32
C PRO A 52 8.00 16.04 -3.03
N HIS A 53 9.27 15.80 -3.39
CA HIS A 53 10.02 16.62 -4.34
C HIS A 53 10.62 15.73 -5.43
N ILE A 54 9.88 15.55 -6.54
CA ILE A 54 10.17 14.51 -7.53
C ILE A 54 10.95 15.09 -8.71
N VAL A 55 12.06 14.43 -9.06
CA VAL A 55 12.88 14.73 -10.23
C VAL A 55 12.98 13.53 -11.17
N PRO A 56 13.01 13.75 -12.50
CA PRO A 56 13.15 12.67 -13.45
C PRO A 56 14.58 12.13 -13.52
N VAL A 57 14.73 10.80 -13.50
CA VAL A 57 16.03 10.12 -13.63
C VAL A 57 16.22 9.58 -15.04
N THR A 58 15.27 8.75 -15.51
CA THR A 58 15.32 8.20 -16.88
C THR A 58 13.94 8.13 -17.50
N THR A 59 13.90 8.13 -18.84
CA THR A 59 12.70 7.94 -19.63
C THR A 59 13.00 6.93 -20.74
N GLN A 60 12.14 5.93 -20.87
CA GLN A 60 12.26 4.90 -21.90
C GLN A 60 10.93 4.73 -22.62
N VAL A 61 10.98 4.66 -23.96
CA VAL A 61 9.83 4.20 -24.76
C VAL A 61 9.89 2.68 -24.81
N GLU A 62 8.97 2.01 -24.10
CA GLU A 62 8.90 0.55 -24.07
C GLU A 62 8.13 0.00 -25.28
N LYS A 63 7.15 0.76 -25.77
CA LYS A 63 6.36 0.38 -26.94
C LYS A 63 6.03 1.60 -27.77
N GLU A 64 6.36 1.53 -29.06
CA GLU A 64 6.00 2.55 -30.04
C GLU A 64 4.51 2.54 -30.40
N LYS A 65 4.07 3.62 -31.08
CA LYS A 65 2.69 3.78 -31.54
C LYS A 65 2.28 2.67 -32.53
N PRO A 66 0.98 2.30 -32.58
CA PRO A 66 -0.14 2.81 -31.79
C PRO A 66 -0.19 2.21 -30.37
N PHE A 67 -0.88 2.91 -29.46
CA PHE A 67 -0.93 2.57 -28.03
C PHE A 67 0.47 2.55 -27.39
N GLN A 68 1.14 3.71 -27.49
CA GLN A 68 2.49 3.91 -26.98
C GLN A 68 2.53 3.71 -25.45
N ARG A 69 3.63 3.13 -24.98
CA ARG A 69 3.94 2.94 -23.56
C ARG A 69 5.34 3.48 -23.27
N ASN A 70 5.40 4.33 -22.26
CA ASN A 70 6.64 4.87 -21.72
C ASN A 70 6.80 4.38 -20.28
N THR A 71 8.06 4.17 -19.89
CA THR A 71 8.47 3.92 -18.51
C THR A 71 9.31 5.09 -18.04
N TYR A 72 9.05 5.55 -16.83
CA TYR A 72 9.78 6.63 -16.17
C TYR A 72 10.38 6.11 -14.88
N VAL A 73 11.65 6.42 -14.65
CA VAL A 73 12.31 6.28 -13.35
C VAL A 73 12.41 7.67 -12.74
N LEU A 74 11.86 7.82 -11.54
CA LEU A 74 11.71 9.08 -10.83
C LEU A 74 12.33 8.96 -9.45
N TYR A 75 12.90 10.05 -8.94
CA TYR A 75 13.52 10.11 -7.63
C TYR A 75 12.83 11.20 -6.79
N ASP A 76 12.40 10.86 -5.59
CA ASP A 76 11.88 11.82 -4.62
C ASP A 76 13.02 12.28 -3.70
N GLU A 77 13.48 13.51 -3.88
CA GLU A 77 14.58 14.10 -3.10
C GLU A 77 14.17 14.40 -1.65
N ALA A 78 12.88 14.58 -1.38
CA ALA A 78 12.40 14.91 -0.03
C ALA A 78 12.37 13.67 0.87
N ASN A 79 11.98 12.52 0.28
CA ASN A 79 11.83 11.25 0.98
C ASN A 79 12.96 10.25 0.65
N ASP A 80 13.93 10.62 -0.18
CA ASP A 80 15.13 9.82 -0.51
C ASP A 80 14.83 8.40 -1.00
N PHE A 81 13.97 8.28 -2.03
CA PHE A 81 13.72 7.00 -2.68
C PHE A 81 13.44 7.15 -4.18
N THR A 82 13.70 6.06 -4.92
CA THR A 82 13.43 5.96 -6.36
C THR A 82 12.21 5.08 -6.60
N PHE A 83 11.40 5.43 -7.58
CA PHE A 83 10.29 4.59 -8.05
C PHE A 83 10.22 4.56 -9.58
N SER A 84 9.64 3.50 -10.11
CA SER A 84 9.45 3.31 -11.55
C SER A 84 7.97 3.17 -11.88
N CYS A 85 7.51 3.92 -12.87
CA CYS A 85 6.12 3.90 -13.28
C CYS A 85 5.98 3.88 -14.81
N ASN A 86 4.80 3.52 -15.26
CA ASN A 86 4.44 3.46 -16.67
C ASN A 86 3.36 4.49 -16.97
N ALA A 87 3.47 5.10 -18.16
CA ALA A 87 2.40 5.88 -18.76
C ALA A 87 2.06 5.26 -20.12
N VAL A 88 0.76 5.01 -20.35
CA VAL A 88 0.28 4.29 -21.53
C VAL A 88 -0.86 5.03 -22.21
N VAL A 89 -0.98 4.82 -23.52
CA VAL A 89 -2.24 4.98 -24.23
C VAL A 89 -2.86 3.60 -24.39
N ARG A 90 -4.09 3.42 -23.90
CA ARG A 90 -4.83 2.15 -23.98
C ARG A 90 -6.24 2.34 -24.49
N ARG A 91 -6.89 1.22 -24.83
CA ARG A 91 -8.33 1.24 -25.13
C ARG A 91 -9.10 1.65 -23.87
N PRO A 92 -10.18 2.44 -24.00
CA PRO A 92 -10.98 2.85 -22.86
C PRO A 92 -11.58 1.65 -22.13
N THR A 93 -11.75 1.77 -20.81
CA THR A 93 -12.36 0.71 -19.98
C THR A 93 -13.86 0.54 -20.30
N LEU A 94 -14.52 1.60 -20.75
CA LEU A 94 -15.91 1.59 -21.23
C LEU A 94 -15.95 1.46 -22.76
N PRO A 95 -17.07 1.00 -23.37
CA PRO A 95 -17.24 0.91 -24.83
C PRO A 95 -17.40 2.30 -25.46
N LEU A 96 -16.41 3.16 -25.25
CA LEU A 96 -16.27 4.48 -25.83
C LEU A 96 -15.31 4.37 -27.03
N PRO A 97 -15.62 5.04 -28.16
CA PRO A 97 -14.69 5.12 -29.27
C PRO A 97 -13.43 5.91 -28.84
N GLY A 98 -12.26 5.52 -29.37
CA GLY A 98 -11.00 6.22 -29.16
C GLY A 98 -10.03 5.50 -28.22
N ALA A 99 -9.17 6.26 -27.55
CA ALA A 99 -8.18 5.78 -26.59
C ALA A 99 -8.19 6.65 -25.32
N GLN A 100 -7.52 6.17 -24.27
CA GLN A 100 -7.30 6.94 -23.06
C GLN A 100 -5.84 6.85 -22.60
N ARG A 101 -5.35 7.93 -22.02
CA ARG A 101 -4.11 7.94 -21.24
C ARG A 101 -4.37 7.28 -19.90
N ASP A 102 -3.39 6.52 -19.44
CA ASP A 102 -3.42 5.88 -18.13
C ASP A 102 -2.00 5.79 -17.56
N THR A 103 -1.90 5.72 -16.24
CA THR A 103 -0.62 5.58 -15.55
C THR A 103 -0.80 4.82 -14.24
N ASN A 104 0.23 4.06 -13.84
CA ASN A 104 0.29 3.45 -12.51
C ASN A 104 1.14 4.25 -11.52
N ALA A 105 1.45 5.52 -11.81
CA ALA A 105 2.35 6.34 -11.00
C ALA A 105 1.92 6.45 -9.54
N ALA A 106 0.63 6.63 -9.27
CA ALA A 106 0.13 6.73 -7.90
C ALA A 106 0.34 5.42 -7.10
N PHE A 107 0.10 4.27 -7.72
CA PHE A 107 0.39 2.96 -7.11
C PHE A 107 1.89 2.78 -6.87
N ALA A 108 2.71 3.05 -7.90
CA ALA A 108 4.16 2.87 -7.84
C ALA A 108 4.82 3.78 -6.78
N TYR A 109 4.34 5.02 -6.66
CA TYR A 109 4.80 5.93 -5.62
C TYR A 109 4.37 5.44 -4.23
N ALA A 110 3.12 5.00 -4.05
CA ALA A 110 2.66 4.48 -2.75
C ALA A 110 3.43 3.21 -2.32
N GLU A 111 3.77 2.32 -3.25
CA GLU A 111 4.58 1.13 -3.01
C GLU A 111 6.00 1.50 -2.58
N ALA A 112 6.64 2.42 -3.31
CA ALA A 112 7.98 2.90 -2.96
C ALA A 112 7.99 3.68 -1.63
N TYR A 113 6.96 4.46 -1.34
CA TYR A 113 6.81 5.15 -0.07
C TYR A 113 6.64 4.15 1.09
N ALA A 114 5.87 3.08 0.92
CA ALA A 114 5.77 2.01 1.92
C ALA A 114 7.13 1.32 2.16
N ALA A 115 7.91 1.08 1.09
CA ALA A 115 9.27 0.56 1.22
C ALA A 115 10.21 1.54 1.96
N HIS A 116 10.09 2.84 1.68
CA HIS A 116 10.81 3.89 2.40
C HIS A 116 10.48 3.92 3.91
N LEU A 117 9.24 3.60 4.30
CA LEU A 117 8.86 3.51 5.73
C LEU A 117 9.48 2.30 6.44
N ASN A 118 9.94 1.26 5.74
CA ASN A 118 10.36 0.00 6.36
C ASN A 118 11.46 0.17 7.43
N PRO A 119 12.55 0.94 7.23
CA PRO A 119 13.55 1.17 8.28
C PRO A 119 12.97 1.85 9.54
N GLN A 120 12.04 2.79 9.37
CA GLN A 120 11.37 3.45 10.48
C GLN A 120 10.47 2.46 11.24
N ILE A 121 9.74 1.62 10.51
CA ILE A 121 8.92 0.55 11.09
C ILE A 121 9.82 -0.41 11.88
N CYS A 122 10.92 -0.89 11.32
CA CYS A 122 11.87 -1.76 12.01
C CYS A 122 12.41 -1.12 13.30
N SER A 123 12.74 0.17 13.26
CA SER A 123 13.21 0.89 14.45
C SER A 123 12.12 1.06 15.50
N MET A 124 10.87 1.25 15.10
CA MET A 124 9.73 1.38 16.01
C MET A 124 9.38 0.04 16.65
N THR A 125 9.25 -1.03 15.87
CA THR A 125 8.88 -2.36 16.38
C THR A 125 9.96 -2.94 17.29
N ALA A 126 11.22 -2.62 17.06
CA ALA A 126 12.33 -2.99 17.95
C ALA A 126 12.18 -2.41 19.37
N GLN A 127 11.50 -1.27 19.55
CA GLN A 127 11.24 -0.69 20.89
C GLN A 127 10.32 -1.58 21.73
N TYR A 128 9.49 -2.39 21.06
CA TYR A 128 8.62 -3.39 21.66
C TYR A 128 9.27 -4.78 21.74
N GLY A 129 10.54 -4.91 21.35
CA GLY A 129 11.24 -6.20 21.27
C GLY A 129 10.82 -7.06 20.08
N PHE A 130 10.14 -6.49 19.08
CA PHE A 130 9.73 -7.21 17.88
C PHE A 130 10.77 -7.02 16.76
N CYS A 131 10.74 -7.90 15.78
CA CYS A 131 11.58 -7.83 14.59
C CYS A 131 10.71 -7.74 13.34
N THR A 132 10.79 -6.63 12.61
CA THR A 132 10.13 -6.52 11.30
C THR A 132 11.08 -6.98 10.21
N ALA A 133 10.59 -7.76 9.25
CA ALA A 133 11.38 -8.12 8.07
C ALA A 133 11.70 -6.87 7.24
N THR A 134 12.93 -6.77 6.79
CA THR A 134 13.34 -5.83 5.76
C THR A 134 12.58 -6.07 4.44
N ALA A 135 12.65 -5.12 3.51
CA ALA A 135 12.06 -5.29 2.19
C ALA A 135 12.65 -6.52 1.46
N GLU A 136 13.96 -6.72 1.57
CA GLU A 136 14.68 -7.85 1.00
C GLU A 136 14.27 -9.19 1.62
N GLU A 137 14.19 -9.25 2.96
CA GLU A 137 13.74 -10.44 3.67
C GLU A 137 12.28 -10.76 3.34
N SER A 138 11.40 -9.75 3.31
CA SER A 138 9.99 -9.94 2.95
C SER A 138 9.86 -10.53 1.54
N ALA A 139 10.62 -10.01 0.57
CA ALA A 139 10.66 -10.55 -0.78
C ALA A 139 11.17 -12.00 -0.81
N ALA A 140 12.22 -12.32 -0.06
CA ALA A 140 12.76 -13.68 0.04
C ALA A 140 11.75 -14.65 0.69
N LEU A 141 11.05 -14.22 1.73
CA LEU A 141 10.02 -14.99 2.43
C LEU A 141 8.82 -15.28 1.52
N ILE A 142 8.36 -14.30 0.74
CA ILE A 142 7.30 -14.52 -0.26
C ILE A 142 7.78 -15.53 -1.33
N GLN A 143 9.03 -15.42 -1.79
CA GLN A 143 9.61 -16.32 -2.78
C GLN A 143 9.84 -17.75 -2.26
N SER A 144 10.00 -17.93 -0.95
CA SER A 144 10.14 -19.24 -0.31
C SER A 144 8.91 -20.15 -0.53
N LYS A 145 7.73 -19.55 -0.78
CA LYS A 145 6.44 -20.24 -0.99
C LYS A 145 6.05 -21.19 0.15
N VAL A 146 6.60 -20.99 1.34
CA VAL A 146 6.27 -21.77 2.53
C VAL A 146 4.77 -21.67 2.79
N LYS A 147 4.18 -22.81 3.15
CA LYS A 147 2.73 -22.95 3.35
C LYS A 147 2.43 -23.14 4.82
N ARG A 148 1.32 -22.53 5.26
CA ARG A 148 0.68 -22.80 6.54
C ARG A 148 -0.64 -23.53 6.30
N ARG A 149 -1.01 -24.41 7.22
CA ARG A 149 -2.28 -25.11 7.19
C ARG A 149 -3.27 -24.40 8.11
N GLN A 150 -4.42 -24.01 7.56
CA GLN A 150 -5.55 -23.49 8.34
C GLN A 150 -6.76 -24.39 8.09
N GLY A 151 -7.05 -25.27 9.05
CA GLY A 151 -8.04 -26.33 8.87
C GLY A 151 -7.65 -27.31 7.75
N ASN A 152 -8.48 -27.37 6.70
CA ASN A 152 -8.23 -28.20 5.52
C ASN A 152 -7.67 -27.43 4.32
N VAL A 153 -7.29 -26.15 4.51
CA VAL A 153 -6.78 -25.29 3.45
C VAL A 153 -5.29 -25.03 3.67
N GLU A 154 -4.51 -25.14 2.59
CA GLU A 154 -3.12 -24.67 2.56
C GLU A 154 -3.09 -23.23 2.04
N LEU A 155 -2.54 -22.34 2.85
CA LEU A 155 -2.36 -20.93 2.54
C LEU A 155 -0.87 -20.62 2.51
N SER A 156 -0.46 -19.59 1.77
CA SER A 156 0.91 -19.09 1.91
C SER A 156 1.12 -18.57 3.34
N LEU A 157 2.28 -18.91 3.92
CA LEU A 157 2.67 -18.35 5.21
C LEU A 157 3.00 -16.86 5.06
N PHE A 158 3.67 -16.50 3.96
CA PHE A 158 4.02 -15.14 3.56
C PHE A 158 3.36 -14.83 2.21
N ASP A 159 2.62 -13.72 2.12
CA ASP A 159 1.91 -13.33 0.91
C ASP A 159 2.20 -11.89 0.49
N GLU A 160 1.77 -10.92 1.29
CA GLU A 160 1.92 -9.50 1.05
C GLU A 160 1.94 -8.74 2.38
N GLY A 161 2.39 -7.49 2.34
CA GLY A 161 2.35 -6.64 3.51
C GLY A 161 3.66 -6.56 4.27
N ASP A 162 3.54 -6.14 5.53
CA ASP A 162 4.64 -6.10 6.49
C ASP A 162 4.61 -7.38 7.34
N PHE A 163 5.78 -7.97 7.55
CA PHE A 163 5.93 -9.16 8.39
C PHE A 163 6.63 -8.78 9.69
N ILE A 164 5.95 -9.00 10.81
CA ILE A 164 6.44 -8.67 12.15
C ILE A 164 6.56 -9.96 12.94
N PHE A 165 7.77 -10.26 13.39
CA PHE A 165 8.11 -11.41 14.20
C PHE A 165 8.19 -10.99 15.66
N VAL A 166 7.52 -11.76 16.51
CA VAL A 166 7.53 -11.60 17.96
C VAL A 166 8.11 -12.85 18.61
N SER A 167 8.65 -12.69 19.81
CA SER A 167 9.21 -13.79 20.61
C SER A 167 8.53 -13.88 21.97
N ASP A 168 9.05 -14.75 22.84
CA ASP A 168 8.64 -14.87 24.24
C ASP A 168 8.62 -13.48 24.92
N GLY A 169 7.56 -13.21 25.68
CA GLY A 169 7.39 -11.96 26.42
C GLY A 169 6.72 -10.83 25.65
N ALA A 170 6.36 -11.03 24.38
CA ALA A 170 5.46 -10.13 23.67
C ALA A 170 4.09 -10.08 24.35
N SER A 171 3.44 -8.91 24.35
CA SER A 171 2.06 -8.77 24.84
C SER A 171 1.12 -8.36 23.71
N GLY A 172 -0.15 -8.73 23.83
CA GLY A 172 -1.20 -8.31 22.92
C GLY A 172 -1.41 -6.79 22.95
N ALA A 173 -1.15 -6.15 24.10
CA ALA A 173 -1.20 -4.69 24.22
C ALA A 173 -0.12 -4.00 23.37
N ASP A 174 1.10 -4.53 23.38
CA ASP A 174 2.20 -4.02 22.56
C ASP A 174 1.91 -4.21 21.06
N MET A 175 1.34 -5.35 20.67
CA MET A 175 0.91 -5.57 19.29
C MET A 175 -0.16 -4.58 18.83
N VAL A 176 -1.12 -4.23 19.71
CA VAL A 176 -2.13 -3.20 19.41
C VAL A 176 -1.48 -1.82 19.28
N ALA A 177 -0.52 -1.48 20.15
CA ALA A 177 0.23 -0.23 20.05
C ALA A 177 0.98 -0.14 18.71
N VAL A 178 1.67 -1.21 18.31
CA VAL A 178 2.34 -1.30 17.00
C VAL A 178 1.34 -1.14 15.85
N CYS A 179 0.18 -1.79 15.89
CA CYS A 179 -0.85 -1.62 14.85
C CYS A 179 -1.30 -0.16 14.72
N LYS A 180 -1.43 0.56 15.84
CA LYS A 180 -1.82 1.97 15.86
C LYS A 180 -0.71 2.88 15.34
N GLU A 181 0.53 2.64 15.73
CA GLU A 181 1.67 3.41 15.20
C GLU A 181 1.83 3.19 13.69
N LEU A 182 1.65 1.96 13.20
CA LEU A 182 1.63 1.68 11.76
C LEU A 182 0.47 2.41 11.07
N TYR A 183 -0.71 2.43 11.67
CA TYR A 183 -1.86 3.19 11.15
C TYR A 183 -1.50 4.66 10.97
N ASP A 184 -0.83 5.29 11.95
CA ASP A 184 -0.41 6.68 11.88
C ASP A 184 0.70 6.91 10.84
N MET A 185 1.70 6.01 10.75
CA MET A 185 2.77 6.10 9.73
C MET A 185 2.23 5.98 8.30
N TYR A 186 1.28 5.07 8.07
CA TYR A 186 0.65 4.89 6.77
C TYR A 186 -0.43 5.94 6.45
N LYS A 187 -0.76 6.81 7.40
CA LYS A 187 -1.70 7.93 7.24
C LYS A 187 -1.07 9.26 7.65
N PRO A 188 -0.08 9.77 6.89
CA PRO A 188 0.56 11.04 7.20
C PRO A 188 -0.49 12.15 7.29
N GLU A 189 -0.44 12.92 8.38
CA GLU A 189 -1.42 13.97 8.70
C GLU A 189 -2.88 13.45 8.72
N GLY A 190 -3.10 12.17 9.01
CA GLY A 190 -4.39 11.49 9.03
C GLY A 190 -4.94 11.11 7.64
N ASN A 191 -4.19 11.37 6.57
CA ASN A 191 -4.63 11.15 5.20
C ASN A 191 -4.29 9.73 4.71
N GLY A 192 -5.32 8.97 4.30
CA GLY A 192 -5.18 7.59 3.83
C GLY A 192 -4.76 7.41 2.37
N VAL A 193 -4.14 8.40 1.72
CA VAL A 193 -3.80 8.33 0.28
C VAL A 193 -2.87 7.17 -0.07
N ILE A 194 -1.88 6.87 0.79
CA ILE A 194 -0.94 5.75 0.59
C ILE A 194 -1.73 4.44 0.59
N LEU A 195 -2.48 4.19 1.68
CA LEU A 195 -3.29 2.98 1.82
C LEU A 195 -4.36 2.86 0.73
N SER A 196 -4.96 3.96 0.28
CA SER A 196 -5.98 3.93 -0.77
C SER A 196 -5.39 3.49 -2.12
N ASN A 197 -4.19 3.97 -2.46
CA ASN A 197 -3.49 3.56 -3.66
C ASN A 197 -2.92 2.15 -3.57
N LEU A 198 -2.60 1.66 -2.36
CA LEU A 198 -2.19 0.27 -2.12
C LEU A 198 -3.36 -0.73 -2.02
N TYR A 199 -4.61 -0.27 -2.07
CA TYR A 199 -5.82 -1.08 -1.80
C TYR A 199 -5.85 -1.68 -0.38
N GLY A 200 -5.22 -0.96 0.55
CA GLY A 200 -4.93 -1.34 1.92
C GLY A 200 -3.53 -1.92 2.08
N ARG A 201 -3.09 -2.04 3.33
CA ARG A 201 -1.81 -2.66 3.69
C ARG A 201 -2.06 -3.75 4.71
N LYS A 202 -1.59 -4.95 4.41
CA LYS A 202 -1.65 -6.08 5.32
C LYS A 202 -0.45 -6.04 6.27
N ILE A 203 -0.68 -6.24 7.55
CA ILE A 203 0.35 -6.40 8.58
C ILE A 203 0.17 -7.80 9.14
N THR A 204 1.18 -8.65 9.08
CA THR A 204 1.08 -10.02 9.59
C THR A 204 2.08 -10.24 10.71
N PHE A 205 1.55 -10.70 11.84
CA PHE A 205 2.32 -11.07 13.01
C PHE A 205 2.62 -12.57 12.98
N TYR A 206 3.87 -12.89 13.33
CA TYR A 206 4.36 -14.26 13.45
C TYR A 206 5.07 -14.43 14.78
N TYR A 207 4.93 -15.59 15.38
CA TYR A 207 5.75 -15.99 16.52
C TYR A 207 6.97 -16.76 16.03
N LEU A 208 8.15 -16.33 16.49
CA LEU A 208 9.43 -16.97 16.24
C LEU A 208 10.13 -17.23 17.58
N PRO A 209 10.35 -18.49 17.98
CA PRO A 209 11.05 -18.80 19.23
C PRO A 209 12.42 -18.11 19.30
N PRO A 210 12.87 -17.61 20.46
CA PRO A 210 14.14 -16.88 20.58
C PRO A 210 15.38 -17.64 20.08
N ALA A 211 15.36 -18.97 20.12
CA ALA A 211 16.45 -19.81 19.62
C ALA A 211 16.43 -20.02 18.10
N GLU A 212 15.31 -19.73 17.44
CA GLU A 212 15.12 -19.91 16.01
C GLU A 212 15.37 -18.59 15.26
N HIS A 213 16.24 -18.66 14.26
CA HIS A 213 16.62 -17.50 13.44
C HIS A 213 16.10 -17.65 12.00
N ASP A 214 15.67 -18.84 11.62
CA ASP A 214 15.03 -19.10 10.33
C ASP A 214 13.57 -18.64 10.39
N MET A 215 13.33 -17.43 9.86
CA MET A 215 12.00 -16.82 9.75
C MET A 215 10.98 -17.72 9.02
N THR A 216 11.41 -18.65 8.17
CA THR A 216 10.49 -19.56 7.46
C THR A 216 9.79 -20.56 8.38
N LYS A 217 10.33 -20.78 9.58
CA LYS A 217 9.76 -21.67 10.59
C LYS A 217 8.79 -20.98 11.55
N ALA A 218 8.59 -19.68 11.39
CA ALA A 218 7.70 -18.90 12.23
C ALA A 218 6.26 -19.45 12.19
N VAL A 219 5.54 -19.26 13.30
CA VAL A 219 4.15 -19.66 13.44
C VAL A 219 3.26 -18.45 13.22
N PHE A 220 2.29 -18.56 12.32
CA PHE A 220 1.34 -17.48 12.05
C PHE A 220 0.50 -17.15 13.28
N LEU A 221 0.38 -15.85 13.60
CA LEU A 221 -0.49 -15.36 14.67
C LEU A 221 -1.78 -14.75 14.10
N LEU A 222 -1.63 -13.60 13.45
CA LEU A 222 -2.73 -12.77 13.00
C LEU A 222 -2.31 -11.93 11.80
N SER A 223 -3.25 -11.72 10.88
CA SER A 223 -3.15 -10.65 9.89
C SER A 223 -4.13 -9.55 10.21
N PHE A 224 -3.63 -8.32 10.18
CA PHE A 224 -4.35 -7.08 10.42
C PHE A 224 -4.30 -6.22 9.15
N LYS A 225 -5.43 -5.69 8.68
CA LYS A 225 -5.48 -4.89 7.45
C LYS A 225 -5.77 -3.43 7.77
N LEU A 226 -4.91 -2.54 7.26
CA LEU A 226 -5.10 -1.10 7.25
C LEU A 226 -5.78 -0.69 5.94
N GLU A 227 -6.86 0.08 6.00
CA GLU A 227 -7.55 0.63 4.82
C GLU A 227 -7.55 2.16 4.85
N GLY A 228 -7.31 2.80 3.69
CA GLY A 228 -7.15 4.26 3.64
C GLY A 228 -8.40 5.05 4.02
N ARG A 229 -9.58 4.53 3.67
CA ARG A 229 -10.88 5.17 3.96
C ARG A 229 -11.31 5.07 5.43
N ASN A 230 -10.70 4.16 6.20
CA ASN A 230 -11.14 3.86 7.56
C ASN A 230 -10.46 4.79 8.57
N ASP A 231 -11.25 5.30 9.52
CA ASP A 231 -10.69 5.81 10.78
C ASP A 231 -10.23 4.64 11.66
N TRP A 232 -9.54 4.93 12.77
CA TRP A 232 -9.00 3.87 13.64
C TRP A 232 -10.09 2.95 14.21
N ALA A 233 -11.25 3.50 14.58
CA ALA A 233 -12.38 2.72 15.10
C ALA A 233 -12.93 1.74 14.05
N ALA A 234 -13.07 2.20 12.80
CA ALA A 234 -13.49 1.36 11.68
C ALA A 234 -12.42 0.31 11.35
N THR A 235 -11.13 0.67 11.37
CA THR A 235 -10.03 -0.28 11.19
C THR A 235 -10.07 -1.39 12.25
N LEU A 236 -10.24 -1.05 13.53
CA LEU A 236 -10.39 -2.06 14.59
C LEU A 236 -11.61 -2.94 14.40
N SER A 237 -12.72 -2.34 13.94
CA SER A 237 -14.00 -3.06 13.74
C SER A 237 -13.96 -4.07 12.59
N ASP A 238 -13.22 -3.77 11.52
CA ASP A 238 -13.06 -4.64 10.35
C ASP A 238 -12.05 -5.78 10.57
N ASN A 239 -11.30 -5.73 11.67
CA ASN A 239 -10.27 -6.71 12.02
C ASN A 239 -10.71 -7.66 13.15
N PRO A 240 -10.04 -8.82 13.31
CA PRO A 240 -10.40 -9.81 14.33
C PRO A 240 -10.39 -9.25 15.76
N GLY A 241 -11.24 -9.80 16.63
CA GLY A 241 -11.40 -9.33 18.00
C GLY A 241 -12.55 -8.35 18.20
N SER A 242 -13.11 -7.77 17.13
CA SER A 242 -14.31 -6.93 17.23
C SER A 242 -15.62 -7.73 17.36
N SER A 243 -16.61 -7.13 18.04
CA SER A 243 -18.01 -7.56 18.01
C SER A 243 -18.82 -6.54 17.22
N SER A 244 -19.86 -6.97 16.48
CA SER A 244 -20.55 -6.14 15.48
C SER A 244 -21.18 -4.85 15.99
N ASN A 245 -21.33 -4.68 17.30
CA ASN A 245 -22.03 -3.54 17.91
C ASN A 245 -21.13 -2.64 18.75
N GLU A 246 -19.87 -3.01 18.99
CA GLU A 246 -18.95 -2.21 19.80
C GLU A 246 -18.39 -1.04 18.98
N LYS A 247 -18.34 0.15 19.60
CA LYS A 247 -17.85 1.38 18.97
C LYS A 247 -16.86 2.15 19.86
N ASP A 248 -16.71 1.76 21.12
CA ASP A 248 -15.72 2.34 22.01
C ASP A 248 -14.32 1.86 21.61
N VAL A 249 -13.48 2.82 21.19
CA VAL A 249 -12.12 2.55 20.72
C VAL A 249 -11.28 1.84 21.79
N ALA A 250 -11.40 2.21 23.07
CA ALA A 250 -10.61 1.58 24.12
C ALA A 250 -11.04 0.12 24.34
N VAL A 251 -12.33 -0.17 24.19
CA VAL A 251 -12.85 -1.55 24.26
C VAL A 251 -12.40 -2.35 23.04
N LEU A 252 -12.45 -1.77 21.85
CA LEU A 252 -11.98 -2.42 20.61
C LEU A 252 -10.47 -2.72 20.66
N GLU A 253 -9.65 -1.76 21.10
CA GLU A 253 -8.20 -1.94 21.31
C GLU A 253 -7.94 -3.08 22.31
N LYS A 254 -8.65 -3.09 23.45
CA LYS A 254 -8.54 -4.17 24.44
C LYS A 254 -8.93 -5.53 23.86
N ASN A 255 -10.04 -5.62 23.13
CA ASN A 255 -10.51 -6.88 22.56
C ASN A 255 -9.53 -7.44 21.51
N LEU A 256 -8.92 -6.56 20.71
CA LEU A 256 -7.85 -6.93 19.78
C LEU A 256 -6.62 -7.44 20.55
N GLY A 257 -6.22 -6.76 21.64
CA GLY A 257 -5.14 -7.22 22.52
C GLY A 257 -5.41 -8.60 23.12
N ASP A 258 -6.60 -8.81 23.68
CA ASP A 258 -7.03 -10.11 24.20
C ASP A 258 -7.06 -11.20 23.12
N TYR A 259 -7.30 -10.82 21.85
CA TYR A 259 -7.23 -11.74 20.71
C TYR A 259 -5.79 -12.11 20.37
N PHE A 260 -4.88 -11.13 20.34
CA PHE A 260 -3.45 -11.37 20.14
C PHE A 260 -2.86 -12.28 21.22
N GLU A 261 -3.20 -12.08 22.50
CA GLU A 261 -2.73 -12.94 23.60
C GLU A 261 -3.13 -14.40 23.40
N ARG A 262 -4.38 -14.65 22.96
CA ARG A 262 -4.83 -16.01 22.64
C ARG A 262 -4.03 -16.62 21.49
N CYS A 263 -3.80 -15.86 20.41
CA CYS A 263 -3.00 -16.31 19.28
C CYS A 263 -1.55 -16.61 19.68
N LEU A 264 -0.95 -15.76 20.52
CA LEU A 264 0.41 -15.93 21.01
C LEU A 264 0.56 -17.23 21.81
N HIS A 265 -0.31 -17.44 22.80
CA HIS A 265 -0.32 -18.67 23.59
C HIS A 265 -0.56 -19.94 22.76
N ASP A 266 -1.39 -19.85 21.71
CA ASP A 266 -1.60 -20.97 20.79
C ASP A 266 -0.33 -21.29 20.00
N ALA A 267 0.35 -20.26 19.48
CA ALA A 267 1.57 -20.40 18.70
C ALA A 267 2.77 -20.86 19.51
N GLU A 268 2.93 -20.35 20.74
CA GLU A 268 3.94 -20.83 21.70
C GLU A 268 3.78 -22.35 21.90
N ARG A 269 2.55 -22.81 22.19
CA ARG A 269 2.27 -24.23 22.39
C ARG A 269 2.50 -25.07 21.13
N GLU A 270 2.27 -24.51 19.94
CA GLU A 270 2.57 -25.19 18.68
C GLU A 270 4.08 -25.33 18.46
N ALA A 271 4.84 -24.26 18.69
CA ALA A 271 6.29 -24.27 18.52
C ALA A 271 6.98 -25.25 19.47
N HIS A 272 6.52 -25.34 20.73
CA HIS A 272 7.05 -26.30 21.71
C HIS A 272 6.76 -27.78 21.36
N LYS A 273 5.85 -28.07 20.41
CA LYS A 273 5.54 -29.44 19.96
C LYS A 273 6.40 -29.88 18.77
N ARG A 274 7.11 -28.97 18.10
CA ARG A 274 7.98 -29.32 16.96
C ARG A 274 9.31 -29.84 17.52
N PRO A 275 9.74 -31.09 17.23
CA PRO A 275 11.07 -31.55 17.61
C PRO A 275 12.12 -30.72 16.85
N LEU A 276 13.17 -30.32 17.57
CA LEU A 276 14.37 -29.65 17.05
C LEU A 276 15.04 -30.47 15.93
#